data_AF-A0A7S2LY69-F1
#
_entry.id   AF-A0A7S2LY69-F1
#
_cell.length_a   1.000
_cell.length_b   1.000
_cell.length_c   1.000
_cell.angle_alpha   90.00
_cell.angle_beta   90.00
_cell.angle_gamma   90.00
#
_symmetry.space_group_name_H-M   'P 1'
#
loop_
_entity.id
_entity.type
_entity.pdbx_description
1 polymer ?
#
loop_
_entity_poly.entity_id
_entity_poly.type
_entity_poly.pdbx_seq_one_letter_code
_entity_poly.pdbx_strand_id
1 'polypeptide(L)'
;KNSEILVCGGTLISSRVVLTAAHCIEEFDSGPDSRVLVNAYNRFDPDDGYVISTTDTIPHPDYVYGVNDVALVILPSKHAVMGIKYAILNDDINVPAAGDEFRVLG
;
A
#
# COMPACT_ATOMS: atom_id res chain seq x y z
N LYS A 1 -1.97 -16.35 -20.07
CA LYS A 1 -1.39 -15.03 -19.72
C LYS A 1 -1.51 -14.93 -18.20
N ASN A 2 -0.38 -14.93 -17.49
CA ASN A 2 -0.36 -15.11 -16.04
C ASN A 2 -1.23 -14.06 -15.36
N SER A 3 -2.21 -14.54 -14.58
CA SER A 3 -2.94 -13.72 -13.63
C SER A 3 -1.93 -13.24 -12.59
N GLU A 4 -1.55 -11.96 -12.66
CA GLU A 4 -0.88 -11.32 -11.54
C GLU A 4 -1.90 -11.30 -10.40
N ILE A 5 -1.66 -12.12 -9.38
CA ILE A 5 -2.57 -12.21 -8.24
C ILE A 5 -2.36 -10.93 -7.44
N LEU A 6 -3.38 -10.06 -7.43
CA LEU A 6 -3.41 -8.94 -6.50
C LEU A 6 -3.79 -9.49 -5.13
N VAL A 7 -2.83 -9.47 -4.22
CA VAL A 7 -2.93 -10.16 -2.93
C VAL A 7 -3.46 -9.25 -1.82
N CYS A 8 -2.99 -8.01 -1.78
CA CYS A 8 -3.29 -7.04 -0.74
C CYS A 8 -3.54 -5.63 -1.31
N GLY A 9 -4.18 -4.80 -0.48
CA GLY A 9 -4.29 -3.36 -0.72
C GLY A 9 -3.11 -2.57 -0.16
N GLY A 10 -3.06 -1.28 -0.47
CA GLY A 10 -2.06 -0.36 0.04
C GLY A 10 -2.44 1.09 -0.27
N THR A 11 -1.83 2.02 0.47
CA THR A 11 -2.11 3.45 0.36
C THR A 11 -0.83 4.21 0.08
N LEU A 12 -0.82 5.00 -0.98
CA LEU A 12 0.26 5.94 -1.27
C LEU A 12 0.22 7.12 -0.28
N ILE A 13 1.21 7.20 0.60
CA ILE A 13 1.37 8.30 1.58
C ILE A 13 2.44 9.31 1.19
N SER A 14 3.29 8.96 0.22
CA SER A 14 4.20 9.89 -0.45
C SER A 14 4.60 9.34 -1.83
N SER A 15 5.31 10.13 -2.63
CA SER A 15 5.80 9.74 -3.96
C SER A 15 6.62 8.44 -4.06
N ARG A 16 7.07 7.89 -2.92
CA ARG A 16 7.90 6.68 -2.85
C ARG A 16 7.50 5.69 -1.77
N VAL A 17 6.43 5.96 -1.02
CA VAL A 17 6.08 5.15 0.15
C VAL A 17 4.63 4.76 0.07
N VAL A 18 4.41 3.45 0.09
CA VAL A 18 3.09 2.82 0.23
C VAL A 18 2.98 2.30 1.66
N LEU A 19 1.93 2.69 2.36
CA LEU A 19 1.53 2.13 3.65
C LEU A 19 0.65 0.91 3.40
N THR A 20 0.93 -0.19 4.07
CA THR A 20 0.15 -1.43 4.02
C THR A 20 0.21 -2.16 5.36
N ALA A 21 -0.34 -3.37 5.43
CA ALA A 21 -0.29 -4.23 6.59
C ALA A 21 1.01 -5.06 6.60
N ALA A 22 1.52 -5.42 7.78
CA ALA A 22 2.71 -6.25 7.91
C ALA A 22 2.44 -7.70 7.51
N HIS A 23 1.25 -8.24 7.77
CA HIS A 23 0.88 -9.58 7.33
C HIS A 23 0.93 -9.73 5.79
N CYS A 24 0.65 -8.65 5.05
CA CYS A 24 0.79 -8.65 3.58
C CYS A 24 2.23 -8.89 3.12
N ILE A 25 3.21 -8.55 3.96
CA ILE A 25 4.63 -8.78 3.71
C ILE A 25 5.03 -10.18 4.14
N GLU A 26 4.72 -10.56 5.39
CA GLU A 26 5.20 -11.83 5.96
C GLU A 26 4.47 -13.07 5.43
N GLU A 27 3.14 -13.03 5.24
CA GLU A 27 2.37 -14.21 4.84
C GLU A 27 2.57 -14.60 3.37
N PHE A 28 2.91 -13.60 2.54
CA PHE A 28 3.08 -13.78 1.10
C PHE A 28 4.54 -13.70 0.65
N ASP A 29 5.48 -13.65 1.60
CA ASP A 29 6.92 -13.49 1.35
C ASP A 29 7.19 -12.34 0.36
N SER A 30 6.47 -11.22 0.56
CA SER A 30 6.55 -10.06 -0.34
C SER A 30 7.81 -9.25 -0.04
N GLY A 31 8.93 -9.75 -0.54
CA GLY A 31 10.25 -9.13 -0.42
C GLY A 31 10.48 -7.96 -1.39
N PRO A 32 11.75 -7.52 -1.57
CA PRO A 32 12.13 -6.39 -2.41
C PRO A 32 11.85 -6.57 -3.91
N ASP A 33 11.44 -7.76 -4.36
CA ASP A 33 11.03 -8.05 -5.74
C ASP A 33 9.50 -8.02 -5.94
N SER A 34 8.76 -7.58 -4.92
CA SER A 34 7.32 -7.40 -5.01
C SER A 34 6.96 -6.29 -6.00
N ARG A 35 5.68 -6.25 -6.39
CA ARG A 35 5.17 -5.23 -7.29
C ARG A 35 3.91 -4.59 -6.71
N VAL A 36 3.78 -3.30 -6.90
CA VAL A 36 2.56 -2.56 -6.59
C VAL A 36 1.90 -2.10 -7.88
N LEU A 37 0.58 -2.23 -7.94
CA LEU A 37 -0.25 -1.60 -8.97
C LEU A 37 -0.83 -0.32 -8.38
N VAL A 38 -0.57 0.82 -9.02
CA VAL A 38 -1.03 2.13 -8.55
C VAL A 38 -1.93 2.81 -9.58
N ASN A 39 -2.90 3.59 -9.11
CA ASN A 39 -3.81 4.37 -9.96
C ASN A 39 -4.61 3.53 -10.99
N ALA A 40 -4.94 2.28 -10.64
CA ALA A 40 -5.83 1.46 -11.43
C ALA A 40 -7.27 1.59 -10.92
N TYR A 41 -8.23 1.76 -11.83
CA TYR A 41 -9.66 1.70 -11.51
C TYR A 41 -10.23 0.30 -11.81
N ASN A 42 -9.86 -0.27 -12.95
CA ASN A 42 -10.16 -1.62 -13.37
C ASN A 42 -8.89 -2.48 -13.36
N ARG A 43 -8.66 -3.20 -12.26
CA ARG A 43 -7.49 -4.08 -12.10
C ARG A 43 -7.36 -5.22 -13.13
N PHE A 44 -8.40 -5.48 -13.93
CA PHE A 44 -8.37 -6.49 -14.98
C PHE A 44 -7.96 -5.92 -16.34
N ASP A 45 -7.88 -4.60 -16.46
CA ASP A 45 -7.35 -3.91 -17.63
C ASP A 45 -5.84 -3.71 -17.45
N PRO A 46 -4.99 -4.38 -18.27
CA PRO A 46 -3.55 -4.28 -18.14
C PRO A 46 -2.99 -2.89 -18.50
N ASP A 47 -3.78 -2.06 -19.18
CA ASP A 47 -3.39 -0.69 -19.54
C ASP A 47 -3.87 0.34 -18.49
N ASP A 48 -4.58 -0.10 -17.44
CA ASP A 48 -5.06 0.75 -16.36
C ASP A 48 -4.12 0.74 -15.14
N GLY A 49 -3.62 1.93 -14.79
CA GLY A 49 -2.65 2.12 -13.72
C GLY A 49 -1.20 1.85 -14.11
N TYR A 50 -0.34 1.71 -13.11
CA TYR A 50 1.10 1.53 -13.28
C TYR A 50 1.61 0.43 -12.36
N VAL A 51 2.29 -0.56 -12.93
CA VAL A 51 2.99 -1.60 -12.18
C VAL A 51 4.41 -1.14 -11.88
N ILE A 52 4.76 -1.11 -10.60
CA ILE A 52 6.05 -0.61 -10.12
C ILE A 52 6.70 -1.68 -9.25
N SER A 53 7.93 -2.06 -9.57
CA SER A 53 8.74 -2.91 -8.69
C SER A 53 9.09 -2.17 -7.41
N THR A 54 9.05 -2.87 -6.29
CA THR A 54 9.48 -2.34 -5.00
C THR A 54 11.01 -2.35 -4.91
N THR A 55 11.57 -1.63 -3.94
CA THR A 55 13.00 -1.72 -3.59
C THR A 55 13.23 -2.26 -2.21
N ASP A 56 12.24 -2.12 -1.33
CA ASP A 56 12.34 -2.55 0.04
C ASP A 56 10.94 -2.71 0.65
N THR A 57 10.84 -3.53 1.68
CA THR A 57 9.65 -3.72 2.50
C THR A 57 10.06 -3.70 3.96
N ILE A 58 9.41 -2.84 4.74
CA ILE A 58 9.78 -2.53 6.12
C ILE A 58 8.53 -2.81 6.99
N PRO A 59 8.32 -4.06 7.44
CA PRO A 59 7.32 -4.34 8.46
C PRO A 59 7.68 -3.67 9.78
N HIS A 60 6.67 -3.36 10.60
CA HIS A 60 6.91 -2.84 11.94
C HIS A 60 7.79 -3.82 12.74
N PRO A 61 8.86 -3.36 13.42
CA PRO A 61 9.82 -4.25 14.08
C PRO A 61 9.19 -5.11 15.19
N ASP A 62 8.10 -4.62 15.78
CA ASP A 62 7.34 -5.32 16.83
C ASP A 62 6.07 -6.01 16.29
N TYR A 63 5.99 -6.29 14.98
CA TYR A 63 4.86 -7.03 14.42
C TYR A 63 4.82 -8.47 14.95
N VAL A 64 3.71 -8.85 15.61
CA VAL A 64 3.51 -10.19 16.15
C VAL A 64 2.02 -10.53 16.16
N TYR A 65 1.62 -11.61 15.47
CA TYR A 65 0.24 -12.14 15.46
C TYR A 65 -0.85 -11.07 15.25
N GLY A 66 -0.67 -10.15 14.30
CA GLY A 66 -1.62 -9.07 14.02
C GLY A 66 -1.48 -7.83 14.91
N VAL A 67 -0.64 -7.86 15.94
CA VAL A 67 -0.26 -6.67 16.71
C VAL A 67 0.79 -5.90 15.93
N ASN A 68 0.66 -4.57 15.85
CA ASN A 68 1.50 -3.69 15.02
C ASN A 68 1.49 -4.11 13.54
N ASP A 69 0.33 -4.49 13.01
CA ASP A 69 0.13 -4.94 11.63
C ASP A 69 0.20 -3.77 10.63
N VAL A 70 1.40 -3.21 10.49
CA VAL A 70 1.68 -2.07 9.63
C VAL A 70 3.07 -2.23 9.01
N ALA A 71 3.17 -1.90 7.73
CA ALA A 71 4.42 -1.95 6.99
C ALA A 71 4.52 -0.82 5.98
N LEU A 72 5.76 -0.50 5.61
CA LEU A 72 6.07 0.41 4.52
C LEU A 72 6.65 -0.36 3.35
N VAL A 73 6.18 -0.05 2.15
CA VAL A 73 6.76 -0.52 0.89
C VAL A 73 7.43 0.66 0.20
N ILE A 74 8.70 0.50 -0.13
CA ILE A 74 9.54 1.56 -0.70
C ILE A 74 9.63 1.38 -2.21
N LEU A 75 9.36 2.45 -2.95
CA LEU A 75 9.44 2.48 -4.42
C LEU A 75 10.79 3.08 -4.88
N PRO A 76 11.34 2.64 -6.02
CA PRO A 76 12.69 2.99 -6.49
C PRO A 76 12.87 4.46 -6.83
N SER A 77 11.83 5.11 -7.35
CA SER A 77 11.89 6.50 -7.80
C SER A 77 10.61 7.23 -7.42
N LYS A 78 10.68 8.56 -7.41
CA LYS A 78 9.49 9.40 -7.23
C LYS A 78 8.55 9.12 -8.41
N HIS A 79 7.47 8.40 -8.15
CA HIS A 79 6.44 8.24 -9.14
C HIS A 79 5.54 9.47 -9.05
N ALA A 80 5.90 10.50 -9.81
CA ALA A 80 5.00 11.61 -10.12
C ALA A 80 3.95 11.11 -11.12
N VAL A 81 3.12 10.17 -10.68
CA VAL A 81 1.95 9.78 -11.46
C VAL A 81 1.05 11.01 -11.47
N MET A 82 0.89 11.61 -12.65
CA MET A 82 0.08 12.83 -12.79
C MET A 82 -1.33 12.55 -12.30
N GLY A 83 -1.83 13.40 -11.39
CA GLY A 83 -3.18 13.29 -10.86
C GLY A 83 -3.34 12.45 -9.59
N ILE A 84 -2.29 11.80 -9.07
CA ILE A 84 -2.39 11.11 -7.77
C ILE A 84 -2.29 12.11 -6.62
N LYS A 85 -3.25 12.03 -5.69
CA LYS A 85 -3.15 12.62 -4.35
C LYS A 85 -2.67 11.55 -3.37
N TYR A 86 -1.76 11.93 -2.49
CA TYR A 86 -1.31 11.06 -1.40
C TYR A 86 -2.28 11.17 -0.23
N ALA A 87 -2.48 10.05 0.48
CA ALA A 87 -3.21 10.09 1.75
C ALA A 87 -2.39 10.87 2.77
N ILE A 88 -3.08 11.67 3.58
CA ILE A 88 -2.48 12.42 4.67
C ILE A 88 -2.62 11.55 5.93
N LEU A 89 -1.52 11.33 6.62
CA LEU A 89 -1.53 10.64 7.89
C LEU A 89 -2.12 11.57 8.95
N ASN A 90 -3.07 11.03 9.71
CA ASN A 90 -3.65 11.73 10.84
C ASN A 90 -2.69 11.70 12.03
N ASP A 91 -2.49 12.84 12.67
CA ASP A 91 -1.66 13.04 13.85
C ASP A 91 -2.46 13.34 15.12
N ASP A 92 -3.77 13.57 15.00
CA ASP A 92 -4.67 13.78 16.14
C ASP A 92 -5.22 12.45 16.65
N ILE A 93 -4.80 12.05 17.85
CA ILE A 93 -5.26 10.80 18.49
C ILE A 93 -6.76 10.76 18.78
N ASN A 94 -7.44 11.90 18.79
CA ASN A 94 -8.89 11.99 18.98
C ASN A 94 -9.65 11.86 17.66
N VAL A 95 -8.93 11.85 16.53
CA VAL A 95 -9.50 11.66 15.22
C VAL A 95 -9.08 10.28 14.68
N PRO A 96 -10.03 9.47 14.22
CA PRO A 96 -11.44 9.80 14.16
C PRO A 96 -12.22 9.33 15.41
N ALA A 97 -13.33 9.99 15.69
CA ALA A 97 -14.14 9.75 16.87
C ALA A 97 -15.21 8.67 16.64
N ALA A 98 -15.73 8.11 17.73
CA ALA A 98 -16.82 7.15 17.66
C ALA A 98 -18.07 7.81 17.03
N GLY A 99 -18.58 7.20 15.96
CA GLY A 99 -19.73 7.70 15.21
C GLY A 99 -19.37 8.51 13.96
N ASP A 100 -18.09 8.79 13.72
CA ASP A 100 -17.63 9.40 12.47
C ASP A 100 -17.84 8.45 11.29
N GLU A 101 -18.16 9.01 10.12
CA GLU A 101 -18.29 8.26 8.88
C GLU A 101 -16.94 8.11 8.17
N PHE A 102 -16.66 6.91 7.67
CA PHE A 102 -15.47 6.60 6.88
C PHE A 102 -15.80 6.00 5.53
N ARG A 103 -14.81 6.05 4.64
CA ARG A 103 -14.87 5.37 3.36
C ARG A 103 -13.74 4.36 3.31
N VAL A 104 -14.09 3.13 2.94
CA VAL A 104 -13.15 2.06 2.63
C VAL A 104 -13.28 1.78 1.13
N LEU A 105 -12.14 1.67 0.45
CA LEU A 105 -12.05 1.45 -1.00
C LEU A 105 -11.15 0.23 -1.26
N GLY A 106 -11.46 -0.55 -2.29
CA GLY A 106 -10.70 -1.73 -2.72
C GLY A 106 -11.21 -2.33 -4.03
#